data_AF-A0A1Q6SI46-F1
#
_entry.id   AF-A0A1Q6SI46-F1
#
_cell.length_a   1.000
_cell.length_b   1.000
_cell.length_c   1.000
_cell.angle_alpha   90.00
_cell.angle_beta   90.00
_cell.angle_gamma   90.00
#
_symmetry.space_group_name_H-M   'P 1'
#
loop_
_entity.id
_entity.type
_entity.pdbx_description
1 polymer ?
#
loop_
_entity_poly.entity_id
_entity_poly.type
_entity_poly.pdbx_seq_one_letter_code
_entity_poly.pdbx_strand_id
1 'polypeptide(L)'
;MSLCTLLVRSGKTLEKLSEAIPPFWYGSFEYKSPSGRDLSVLPHLGTPAGDGVYADYFRGGVRVVPTERGYRILADAVSGEYADELIGATKREIEKRMKKQ
;
A
#
# COMPACT_ATOMS: atom_id res chain seq x y z
N MET A 1 20.40 11.74 1.27
CA MET A 1 20.76 12.45 0.02
C MET A 1 19.53 13.25 -0.38
N SER A 2 19.65 14.57 -0.60
CA SER A 2 18.49 15.39 -0.98
C SER A 2 18.24 15.34 -2.49
N LEU A 3 17.00 15.62 -2.91
CA LEU A 3 16.63 15.69 -4.33
C LEU A 3 17.50 16.70 -5.09
N CYS A 4 17.77 17.88 -4.49
CA CYS A 4 18.63 18.89 -5.10
C CYS A 4 20.06 18.38 -5.35
N THR A 5 20.64 17.62 -4.42
CA THR A 5 21.96 17.01 -4.61
C THR A 5 21.96 15.99 -5.74
N LEU A 6 20.89 15.20 -5.89
CA LEU A 6 20.75 14.23 -6.98
C LEU A 6 20.66 14.91 -8.35
N LEU A 7 19.85 15.98 -8.46
CA LEU A 7 19.71 16.76 -9.70
C LEU A 7 21.04 17.38 -10.12
N VAL A 8 21.72 18.06 -9.19
CA VAL A 8 23.04 18.69 -9.46
C VAL A 8 24.08 17.66 -9.88
N ARG A 9 24.17 16.52 -9.17
CA ARG A 9 25.17 15.48 -9.49
C ARG A 9 24.88 14.72 -10.77
N SER A 10 23.61 14.49 -11.09
CA SER A 10 23.23 13.77 -12.31
C SER A 10 23.34 14.63 -13.57
N GLY A 11 23.32 15.96 -13.42
CA GLY A 11 23.25 16.90 -14.56
C GLY A 11 21.97 16.75 -15.39
N LYS A 12 20.96 16.03 -14.87
CA LYS A 12 19.68 15.76 -15.53
C LYS A 12 18.57 16.54 -14.85
N THR A 13 17.55 16.87 -15.64
CA THR A 13 16.30 17.43 -15.09
C THR A 13 15.52 16.33 -14.37
N LEU A 14 14.55 16.75 -13.55
CA LEU A 14 13.70 15.81 -12.81
C LEU A 14 12.90 14.90 -13.75
N GLU A 15 12.46 15.43 -14.89
CA GLU A 15 11.71 14.71 -15.91
C GLU A 15 12.55 13.53 -16.45
N LYS A 16 13.80 13.79 -16.87
CA LYS A 16 14.72 12.76 -17.36
C LYS A 16 15.07 11.71 -16.32
N LEU A 17 15.11 12.07 -15.04
CA LEU A 17 15.32 11.10 -13.97
C LEU A 17 14.07 10.26 -13.72
N SER A 18 12.89 10.85 -13.86
CA SER A 18 11.61 10.17 -13.68
C SER A 18 11.37 9.13 -14.78
N GLU A 19 11.84 9.39 -16.00
CA GLU A 19 11.82 8.41 -17.11
C GLU A 19 12.61 7.12 -16.82
N ALA A 20 13.59 7.16 -15.91
CA ALA A 20 14.37 5.98 -15.53
C ALA A 20 13.68 5.12 -14.44
N ILE A 21 12.58 5.60 -13.86
CA ILE A 21 11.81 4.86 -12.87
C ILE A 21 10.97 3.81 -13.62
N PRO A 22 11.09 2.52 -13.28
CA PRO A 22 10.26 1.49 -13.89
C PRO A 22 8.77 1.84 -13.75
N PRO A 23 7.93 1.53 -14.75
CA PRO A 23 6.49 1.71 -14.61
C PRO A 23 5.98 0.99 -13.37
N PHE A 24 5.33 1.73 -12.49
CA PHE A 24 4.65 1.19 -11.32
C PHE A 24 3.29 1.87 -11.20
N TRP A 25 2.35 1.14 -10.65
CA TRP A 25 0.99 1.57 -10.40
C TRP A 25 0.76 1.62 -8.91
N TYR A 26 -0.07 2.57 -8.51
CA TYR A 26 -0.43 2.76 -7.12
C TYR A 26 -1.94 2.92 -7.01
N GLY A 27 -2.53 2.16 -6.10
CA GLY A 27 -3.94 2.24 -5.75
C GLY A 27 -4.11 2.51 -4.25
N SER A 28 -5.20 3.19 -3.88
CA SER A 28 -5.57 3.37 -2.49
C SER A 28 -7.06 3.21 -2.28
N PHE A 29 -7.45 2.56 -1.19
CA PHE A 29 -8.84 2.41 -0.78
C PHE A 29 -8.98 2.59 0.73
N GLU A 30 -10.00 3.33 1.14
CA GLU A 30 -10.34 3.48 2.56
C GLU A 30 -11.49 2.54 2.93
N TYR A 31 -11.20 1.54 3.74
CA TYR A 31 -12.18 0.67 4.34
C TYR A 31 -12.71 1.30 5.63
N LYS A 32 -14.01 1.63 5.64
CA LYS A 32 -14.71 2.11 6.84
C LYS A 32 -15.38 0.93 7.53
N SER A 33 -14.89 0.62 8.73
CA SER A 33 -15.47 -0.41 9.58
C SER A 33 -16.74 0.12 10.28
N PRO A 34 -17.86 -0.62 10.24
CA PRO A 34 -19.07 -0.26 10.99
C PRO A 34 -18.86 -0.23 12.51
N SER A 35 -17.99 -1.09 13.04
CA SER A 35 -17.71 -1.22 14.47
C SER A 35 -16.45 -0.47 14.92
N GLY A 36 -15.81 0.29 14.03
CA GLY A 36 -14.51 0.93 14.28
C GLY A 36 -13.32 0.03 13.98
N ARG A 37 -12.10 0.53 14.15
CA ARG A 37 -10.87 -0.22 13.85
C ARG A 37 -10.65 -1.36 14.86
N ASP A 38 -10.28 -2.53 14.37
CA ASP A 38 -9.82 -3.68 15.14
C ASP A 38 -8.36 -4.00 14.78
N LEU A 39 -7.44 -3.64 15.67
CA LEU A 39 -6.01 -3.84 15.43
C LEU A 39 -5.61 -5.31 15.41
N SER A 40 -6.44 -6.23 15.94
CA SER A 40 -6.16 -7.67 15.93
C SER A 40 -6.20 -8.28 14.53
N VAL A 41 -6.79 -7.57 13.55
CA VAL A 41 -6.80 -8.01 12.15
C VAL A 41 -5.43 -7.85 11.51
N LEU A 42 -4.64 -6.83 11.89
CA LEU A 42 -3.40 -6.46 11.20
C LEU A 42 -2.35 -7.58 11.14
N PRO A 43 -2.05 -8.33 12.22
CA PRO A 43 -1.07 -9.42 12.18
C PRO A 43 -1.41 -10.56 11.19
N HIS A 44 -2.66 -10.63 10.71
CA HIS A 44 -3.08 -11.60 9.71
C HIS A 44 -2.94 -11.12 8.26
N LEU A 45 -2.71 -9.83 8.05
CA LEU A 45 -2.65 -9.22 6.73
C LEU A 45 -1.22 -9.04 6.22
N GLY A 46 -0.22 -9.08 7.09
CA GLY A 46 1.17 -8.91 6.70
C GLY A 46 2.13 -8.77 7.88
N THR A 47 3.36 -8.36 7.56
CA THR A 47 4.41 -8.10 8.55
C THR A 47 4.32 -6.66 9.07
N PRO A 48 4.65 -6.39 10.35
CA PRO A 48 4.66 -5.02 10.88
C PRO A 48 5.53 -4.06 10.07
N ALA A 49 4.97 -2.92 9.67
CA ALA A 49 5.63 -1.91 8.84
C ALA A 49 5.15 -0.49 9.20
N GLY A 50 5.91 0.20 10.08
CA GLY A 50 5.52 1.49 10.65
C GLY A 50 4.22 1.36 11.45
N ASP A 51 3.25 2.25 11.19
CA ASP A 51 1.96 2.27 11.91
C ASP A 51 0.98 1.16 11.49
N GLY A 52 1.37 0.27 10.58
CA GLY A 52 0.49 -0.75 10.02
C GLY A 52 1.25 -2.02 9.66
N VAL A 53 0.78 -2.71 8.62
CA VAL A 53 1.42 -3.92 8.10
C VAL A 53 1.65 -3.83 6.60
N TYR A 54 2.62 -4.60 6.12
CA TYR A 54 2.92 -4.78 4.71
C TYR A 54 2.98 -6.26 4.37
N ALA A 55 2.30 -6.65 3.29
CA ALA A 55 2.46 -7.94 2.66
C ALA A 55 3.08 -7.75 1.28
N ASP A 56 4.20 -8.45 1.07
CA ASP A 56 4.96 -8.45 -0.15
C ASP A 56 4.47 -9.58 -1.07
N TYR A 57 4.29 -9.29 -2.35
CA TYR A 57 3.89 -10.23 -3.39
C TYR A 57 4.87 -10.13 -4.58
N PHE A 58 4.94 -11.17 -5.39
CA PHE A 58 5.95 -11.27 -6.47
C PHE A 58 5.98 -10.07 -7.45
N ARG A 59 4.84 -9.39 -7.66
CA ARG A 59 4.73 -8.27 -8.62
C ARG A 59 4.11 -7.00 -8.02
N GLY A 60 4.17 -6.86 -6.70
CA GLY A 60 3.59 -5.74 -5.98
C GLY A 60 3.48 -6.00 -4.48
N GLY A 61 2.99 -5.03 -3.74
CA GLY A 61 2.74 -5.19 -2.32
C GLY A 61 1.48 -4.47 -1.89
N VAL A 62 1.03 -4.80 -0.68
CA VAL A 62 -0.09 -4.11 -0.05
C VAL A 62 0.30 -3.67 1.36
N ARG A 63 0.08 -2.39 1.63
CA ARG A 63 0.19 -1.79 2.95
C ARG A 63 -1.20 -1.56 3.52
N VAL A 64 -1.41 -1.96 4.76
CA VAL A 64 -2.64 -1.69 5.51
C VAL A 64 -2.29 -0.86 6.72
N VAL A 65 -2.84 0.35 6.79
CA VAL A 65 -2.62 1.29 7.89
C VAL A 65 -3.95 1.51 8.61
N PRO A 66 -4.03 1.33 9.94
CA PRO A 66 -5.22 1.64 10.70
C PRO A 66 -5.54 3.15 10.64
N THR A 67 -6.81 3.48 10.45
CA THR A 67 -7.35 4.84 10.55
C THR A 67 -8.33 4.90 11.72
N GLU A 68 -8.83 6.07 12.10
CA GLU A 68 -9.79 6.20 13.22
C GLU A 68 -11.05 5.33 13.03
N ARG A 69 -11.52 5.16 11.80
CA ARG A 69 -12.77 4.45 11.47
C ARG A 69 -12.58 3.16 10.69
N GLY A 70 -11.36 2.61 10.62
CA GLY A 70 -11.09 1.38 9.90
C GLY A 70 -9.66 1.30 9.42
N TYR A 71 -9.46 1.15 8.10
CA TYR A 71 -8.13 0.95 7.51
C TYR A 71 -7.99 1.64 6.16
N ARG A 72 -6.79 2.12 5.90
CA ARG A 72 -6.34 2.53 4.57
C ARG A 72 -5.53 1.39 3.96
N ILE A 73 -5.98 0.90 2.81
CA ILE A 73 -5.33 -0.14 2.02
C ILE A 73 -4.63 0.55 0.85
N LEU A 74 -3.32 0.36 0.74
CA LEU A 74 -2.49 0.94 -0.31
C LEU A 74 -1.82 -0.20 -1.04
N ALA A 75 -1.93 -0.27 -2.36
CA ALA A 75 -1.24 -1.28 -3.15
C ALA A 75 -0.33 -0.61 -4.17
N ASP A 76 0.88 -1.15 -4.30
CA ASP A 76 1.80 -0.84 -5.37
C ASP A 76 2.03 -2.10 -6.21
N ALA A 77 2.04 -1.97 -7.54
CA ALA A 77 2.14 -3.11 -8.45
C ALA A 77 2.69 -2.73 -9.81
N VAL A 78 3.07 -3.73 -10.61
CA VAL A 78 3.50 -3.55 -12.00
C VAL A 78 2.36 -3.19 -12.97
N SER A 79 1.10 -3.38 -12.58
CA SER A 79 -0.09 -2.99 -13.36
C SER A 79 -1.20 -2.48 -12.44
N GLY A 80 -2.05 -1.59 -12.96
CA GLY A 80 -3.21 -1.07 -12.23
C GLY A 80 -4.20 -2.17 -11.83
N GLU A 81 -4.49 -3.09 -12.76
CA GLU A 81 -5.36 -4.25 -12.51
C GLU A 81 -4.86 -5.09 -11.33
N TYR A 82 -3.55 -5.33 -11.25
CA TYR A 82 -2.99 -6.11 -10.14
C TYR A 82 -3.03 -5.35 -8.82
N ALA A 83 -2.81 -4.03 -8.82
CA ALA A 83 -3.00 -3.21 -7.62
C ALA A 83 -4.46 -3.28 -7.11
N ASP A 84 -5.43 -3.19 -8.02
CA ASP A 84 -6.85 -3.29 -7.68
C ASP A 84 -7.24 -4.68 -7.15
N GLU A 85 -6.66 -5.75 -7.72
CA GLU A 85 -6.82 -7.11 -7.21
C GLU A 85 -6.28 -7.26 -5.79
N LEU A 86 -5.08 -6.73 -5.51
CA LEU A 86 -4.47 -6.74 -4.18
C LEU A 86 -5.34 -6.00 -3.16
N ILE A 87 -5.88 -4.83 -3.54
CA ILE A 87 -6.82 -4.06 -2.71
C ILE A 87 -8.08 -4.89 -2.43
N GLY A 88 -8.69 -5.46 -3.47
CA GLY A 88 -9.91 -6.25 -3.35
C GLY A 88 -9.74 -7.54 -2.53
N ALA A 89 -8.61 -8.23 -2.69
CA ALA A 89 -8.25 -9.39 -1.87
C ALA A 89 -8.07 -9.01 -0.40
N THR A 90 -7.34 -7.93 -0.12
CA THR A 90 -7.10 -7.43 1.24
C THR A 90 -8.38 -6.99 1.92
N LYS A 91 -9.25 -6.26 1.21
CA LYS A 91 -10.58 -5.87 1.71
C LYS A 91 -11.40 -7.09 2.13
N ARG A 92 -11.44 -8.14 1.28
CA ARG A 92 -12.19 -9.37 1.57
C ARG A 92 -11.64 -10.11 2.80
N GLU A 93 -10.32 -10.15 2.98
CA GLU A 93 -9.73 -10.76 4.16
C GLU A 93 -10.05 -9.96 5.43
N ILE A 94 -10.01 -8.62 5.39
CA ILE A 94 -10.48 -7.77 6.50
C ILE A 94 -11.93 -8.11 6.85
N GLU A 95 -12.85 -8.08 5.88
CA GLU A 95 -14.27 -8.35 6.10
C GLU A 95 -14.52 -9.75 6.67
N LYS A 96 -13.79 -10.76 6.20
CA LYS A 96 -13.89 -12.13 6.69
C LYS A 96 -13.44 -12.25 8.15
N ARG A 97 -12.39 -11.54 8.55
CA ARG A 97 -11.89 -11.54 9.93
C ARG A 97 -12.85 -10.81 10.86
N MET A 98 -13.43 -9.72 10.39
CA MET A 98 -14.42 -8.95 11.13
C MET A 98 -15.75 -9.70 11.35
N LYS A 99 -16.12 -10.64 10.48
CA LYS A 99 -17.33 -11.47 10.62
C LYS A 99 -17.16 -12.73 11.48
N LYS A 100 -15.92 -13.11 11.80
CA LYS A 100 -15.59 -14.35 12.55
C LYS A 100 -15.54 -14.15 14.07
N GLN A 101 -15.99 -13.00 14.55
CA GLN A 101 -16.18 -12.66 15.97
C GLN A 101 -17.68 -12.52 16.23
#